data_AF-A0AAJ6YI13-F1
#
_entry.id   AF-A0AAJ6YI13-F1
#
_cell.length_a   1.000
_cell.length_b   1.000
_cell.length_c   1.000
_cell.angle_alpha   90.00
_cell.angle_beta   90.00
_cell.angle_gamma   90.00
#
_symmetry.space_group_name_H-M   'P 1'
#
loop_
_entity.id
_entity.type
_entity.pdbx_description
1 polymer ?
#
loop_
_entity_poly.entity_id
_entity_poly.type
_entity_poly.pdbx_seq_one_letter_code
_entity_poly.pdbx_strand_id
1 'polypeptide(L)'
;MDVNELDQDLLHQFSCLGTTDKDDLVKQLQKVLAGCQLNETTAAFFLDMNNWNLQAAICSYFDFETTCNKLPCMTLVCDSTIGEGESVPPNTKFRKSWRVENSGTEPWPEGVCLNYTSGEQMGECIRVPVPCLPAKEIIELSVDLTSPSDLGVFQSKWRMMTSNGSFFGDIIWVIISVSDSGTLAVTQQLHQLSTSQSNDDQMW
;
A
#
# COMPACT_ATOMS: atom_id res chain seq x y z
N MET A 1 6.41 -59.18 14.90
CA MET A 1 5.44 -58.37 14.13
C MET A 1 6.28 -57.49 13.24
N ASP A 2 6.36 -57.87 11.97
CA ASP A 2 7.29 -57.33 10.99
C ASP A 2 6.81 -55.94 10.57
N VAL A 3 7.67 -54.92 10.74
CA VAL A 3 7.35 -53.52 10.45
C VAL A 3 6.99 -53.34 8.97
N ASN A 4 7.45 -54.26 8.10
CA ASN A 4 7.15 -54.25 6.68
C ASN A 4 5.70 -54.66 6.33
N GLU A 5 5.03 -55.47 7.16
CA GLU A 5 3.62 -55.82 6.91
C GLU A 5 2.71 -54.62 7.17
N LEU A 6 3.00 -53.82 8.20
CA LEU A 6 2.22 -52.61 8.52
C LEU A 6 2.41 -51.52 7.45
N ASP A 7 3.63 -51.35 6.94
CA ASP A 7 3.91 -50.41 5.84
C ASP A 7 3.30 -50.89 4.52
N GLN A 8 3.31 -52.21 4.24
CA GLN A 8 2.65 -52.76 3.05
C GLN A 8 1.13 -52.68 3.14
N ASP A 9 0.55 -52.85 4.32
CA ASP A 9 -0.91 -52.76 4.53
C ASP A 9 -1.39 -51.29 4.50
N LEU A 10 -0.57 -50.35 4.99
CA LEU A 10 -0.78 -48.91 4.83
C LEU A 10 -0.63 -48.48 3.36
N LEU A 11 0.41 -48.92 2.67
CA LEU A 11 0.60 -48.66 1.23
C LEU A 11 -0.53 -49.28 0.39
N HIS A 12 -1.03 -50.45 0.79
CA HIS A 12 -2.18 -51.10 0.17
C HIS A 12 -3.47 -50.30 0.42
N GLN A 13 -3.72 -49.83 1.65
CA GLN A 13 -4.82 -48.89 1.96
C GLN A 13 -4.72 -47.59 1.16
N PHE A 14 -3.53 -47.03 0.98
CA PHE A 14 -3.30 -45.83 0.16
C PHE A 14 -3.42 -46.11 -1.36
N SER A 15 -3.17 -47.34 -1.80
CA SER A 15 -3.39 -47.76 -3.20
C SER A 15 -4.87 -47.98 -3.55
N CYS A 16 -5.70 -48.28 -2.55
CA CYS A 16 -7.16 -48.37 -2.70
C CYS A 16 -7.85 -46.99 -2.68
N LEU A 17 -7.12 -45.90 -2.48
CA LEU A 17 -7.58 -44.52 -2.74
C LEU A 17 -7.41 -44.13 -4.23
N GLY A 18 -7.39 -45.11 -5.13
CA GLY A 18 -7.33 -44.95 -6.59
C GLY A 18 -8.63 -44.46 -7.25
N THR A 19 -9.60 -43.97 -6.48
CA THR A 19 -10.71 -43.16 -6.99
C THR A 19 -11.03 -42.07 -5.96
N THR A 20 -10.17 -41.07 -5.83
CA THR A 20 -10.55 -39.85 -5.11
C THR A 20 -11.67 -39.20 -5.90
N ASP A 21 -12.89 -39.34 -5.41
CA ASP A 21 -14.05 -38.60 -5.87
C ASP A 21 -13.64 -37.13 -5.89
N LYS A 22 -13.66 -36.53 -7.08
CA LYS A 22 -13.19 -35.16 -7.30
C LYS A 22 -13.90 -34.20 -6.36
N ASP A 23 -15.17 -34.47 -6.06
CA ASP A 23 -15.96 -33.74 -5.09
C ASP A 23 -15.46 -33.90 -3.65
N ASP A 24 -14.94 -35.07 -3.25
CA ASP A 24 -14.33 -35.24 -1.93
C ASP A 24 -13.01 -34.46 -1.78
N LEU A 25 -12.19 -34.40 -2.83
CA LEU A 25 -10.98 -33.56 -2.82
C LEU A 25 -11.31 -32.07 -2.75
N VAL A 26 -12.34 -31.64 -3.49
CA VAL A 26 -12.86 -30.26 -3.42
C VAL A 26 -13.33 -29.94 -2.01
N LYS A 27 -14.13 -30.82 -1.39
CA LYS A 27 -14.60 -30.66 0.00
C LYS A 27 -13.44 -30.63 1.00
N GLN A 28 -12.41 -31.46 0.81
CA GLN A 28 -11.24 -31.46 1.68
C GLN A 28 -10.45 -30.15 1.56
N LEU A 29 -10.21 -29.66 0.34
CA LEU A 29 -9.56 -28.37 0.11
C LEU A 29 -10.35 -27.23 0.78
N GLN A 30 -11.67 -27.18 0.57
CA GLN A 30 -12.54 -26.20 1.21
C GLN A 30 -12.54 -26.30 2.75
N LYS A 31 -12.51 -27.51 3.30
CA LYS A 31 -12.49 -27.75 4.74
C LYS A 31 -11.15 -27.32 5.37
N VAL A 32 -10.04 -27.57 4.71
CA VAL A 32 -8.70 -27.13 5.18
C VAL A 32 -8.58 -25.61 5.13
N LEU A 33 -9.21 -24.97 4.13
CA LEU A 33 -9.17 -23.53 3.90
C LEU A 33 -10.33 -22.76 4.56
N ALA A 34 -11.09 -23.39 5.47
CA ALA A 34 -12.38 -22.94 6.03
C ALA A 34 -12.41 -21.56 6.75
N GLY A 35 -11.30 -20.82 6.77
CA GLY A 35 -11.26 -19.41 7.20
C GLY A 35 -11.67 -18.40 6.10
N CYS A 36 -11.51 -18.76 4.83
CA CYS A 36 -11.88 -17.96 3.66
C CYS A 36 -12.91 -18.76 2.87
N GLN A 37 -14.07 -18.20 2.52
CA GLN A 37 -15.10 -18.93 1.77
C GLN A 37 -14.62 -19.24 0.35
N LEU A 38 -13.85 -20.33 0.19
CA LEU A 38 -13.41 -20.81 -1.10
C LEU A 38 -14.60 -21.49 -1.81
N ASN A 39 -15.06 -20.90 -2.90
CA ASN A 39 -16.13 -21.50 -3.71
C ASN A 39 -15.64 -22.81 -4.36
N GLU A 40 -16.56 -23.74 -4.66
CA GLU A 40 -16.22 -25.05 -5.26
C GLU A 40 -15.49 -24.90 -6.60
N THR A 41 -15.83 -23.88 -7.38
CA THR A 41 -15.23 -23.63 -8.70
C THR A 41 -13.75 -23.26 -8.59
N THR A 42 -13.37 -22.45 -7.61
CA THR A 42 -12.00 -22.03 -7.32
C THR A 42 -11.22 -23.20 -6.70
N ALA A 43 -11.84 -23.97 -5.81
CA ALA A 43 -11.24 -25.19 -5.26
C ALA A 43 -10.92 -26.21 -6.37
N ALA A 44 -11.88 -26.47 -7.26
CA ALA A 44 -11.70 -27.35 -8.40
C ALA A 44 -10.63 -26.84 -9.37
N PHE A 45 -10.57 -25.52 -9.61
CA PHE A 45 -9.53 -24.91 -10.45
C PHE A 45 -8.11 -25.15 -9.91
N PHE A 46 -7.87 -24.91 -8.62
CA PHE A 46 -6.54 -25.13 -8.04
C PHE A 46 -6.16 -26.61 -7.97
N LEU A 47 -7.14 -27.49 -7.73
CA LEU A 47 -6.93 -28.94 -7.83
C LEU A 47 -6.58 -29.35 -9.26
N ASP A 48 -7.32 -28.88 -10.25
CA ASP A 48 -7.09 -29.22 -11.65
C ASP A 48 -5.71 -28.73 -12.14
N MET A 49 -5.33 -27.50 -11.78
CA MET A 49 -4.01 -26.92 -12.08
C MET A 49 -2.86 -27.70 -11.44
N ASN A 50 -3.13 -28.45 -10.36
CA ASN A 50 -2.16 -29.25 -9.62
C ASN A 50 -2.37 -30.77 -9.81
N ASN A 51 -2.96 -31.20 -10.93
CA ASN A 51 -3.20 -32.62 -11.23
C ASN A 51 -3.97 -33.36 -10.13
N TRP A 52 -4.95 -32.70 -9.52
CA TRP A 52 -5.77 -33.20 -8.41
C TRP A 52 -4.97 -33.60 -7.16
N ASN A 53 -3.76 -33.06 -7.01
CA ASN A 53 -2.96 -33.19 -5.80
C ASN A 53 -3.40 -32.14 -4.77
N LEU A 54 -4.04 -32.60 -3.69
CA LEU A 54 -4.56 -31.73 -2.64
C LEU A 54 -3.46 -30.86 -2.01
N GLN A 55 -2.30 -31.44 -1.68
CA GLN A 55 -1.22 -30.72 -1.03
C GLN A 55 -0.65 -29.62 -1.94
N ALA A 56 -0.43 -29.92 -3.22
CA ALA A 56 0.08 -28.95 -4.18
C ALA A 56 -0.95 -27.84 -4.48
N ALA A 57 -2.25 -28.17 -4.48
CA ALA A 57 -3.33 -27.20 -4.59
C ALA A 57 -3.40 -26.27 -3.37
N ILE A 58 -3.22 -26.79 -2.16
CA ILE A 58 -3.14 -25.99 -0.93
C ILE A 58 -1.95 -25.02 -0.99
N CYS A 59 -0.77 -25.51 -1.36
CA CYS A 59 0.41 -24.65 -1.52
C CYS A 59 0.18 -23.55 -2.57
N SER A 60 -0.33 -23.92 -3.75
CA SER A 60 -0.64 -22.95 -4.82
C SER A 60 -1.68 -21.91 -4.38
N TYR A 61 -2.67 -22.32 -3.58
CA TYR A 61 -3.67 -21.41 -3.03
C TYR A 61 -3.05 -20.43 -2.03
N PHE A 62 -2.20 -20.89 -1.11
CA PHE A 62 -1.51 -20.00 -0.18
C PHE A 62 -0.47 -19.10 -0.87
N ASP A 63 0.20 -19.59 -1.91
CA ASP A 63 1.09 -18.78 -2.75
C ASP A 63 0.31 -17.72 -3.52
N PHE A 64 -0.89 -18.06 -4.00
CA PHE A 64 -1.81 -17.12 -4.65
C PHE A 64 -2.39 -16.10 -3.65
N GLU A 65 -2.85 -16.53 -2.48
CA GLU A 65 -3.35 -15.63 -1.42
C GLU A 65 -2.25 -14.71 -0.90
N THR A 66 -1.02 -15.20 -0.75
CA THR A 66 0.12 -14.34 -0.35
C THR A 66 0.49 -13.36 -1.46
N THR A 67 0.18 -13.65 -2.71
CA THR A 67 0.36 -12.73 -3.84
C THR A 67 -0.79 -11.70 -3.94
N CYS A 68 -2.04 -12.11 -3.70
CA CYS A 68 -3.22 -11.21 -3.70
C CYS A 68 -3.37 -10.37 -2.41
N ASN A 69 -2.84 -10.82 -1.28
CA ASN A 69 -2.85 -10.10 0.00
C ASN A 69 -1.55 -9.35 0.30
N LYS A 70 -0.63 -9.23 -0.66
CA LYS A 70 0.59 -8.44 -0.47
C LYS A 70 0.23 -6.97 -0.46
N LEU A 71 0.44 -6.31 0.68
CA LEU A 71 0.30 -4.86 0.76
C LEU A 71 1.19 -4.19 -0.29
N PRO A 72 0.72 -3.11 -0.92
CA PRO A 72 1.56 -2.37 -1.86
C PRO A 72 2.81 -1.81 -1.16
N CYS A 73 3.83 -1.42 -1.91
CA CYS A 73 5.04 -0.84 -1.35
C CYS A 73 5.17 0.63 -1.78
N MET A 74 5.62 1.47 -0.86
CA MET A 74 5.95 2.87 -1.15
C MET A 74 7.20 3.24 -0.36
N THR A 75 8.14 3.90 -1.04
CA THR A 75 9.37 4.41 -0.42
C THR A 75 9.49 5.91 -0.66
N LEU A 76 9.90 6.66 0.36
CA LEU A 76 10.17 8.08 0.22
C LEU A 76 11.47 8.29 -0.56
N VAL A 77 11.41 9.01 -1.68
CA VAL A 77 12.59 9.36 -2.48
C VAL A 77 13.19 10.66 -1.95
N CYS A 78 12.39 11.71 -1.83
CA CYS A 78 12.80 12.96 -1.21
C CYS A 78 11.61 13.76 -0.68
N ASP A 79 11.90 14.58 0.32
CA ASP A 79 10.98 15.63 0.77
C ASP A 79 11.14 16.84 -0.17
N SER A 80 10.05 17.30 -0.77
CA SER A 80 10.04 18.42 -1.71
C SER A 80 9.14 19.54 -1.17
N THR A 81 9.66 20.36 -0.26
CA THR A 81 8.95 21.58 0.17
C THR A 81 9.62 22.82 -0.40
N ILE A 82 8.86 23.67 -1.08
CA ILE A 82 9.33 25.00 -1.46
C ILE A 82 9.59 25.78 -0.17
N GLY A 83 10.82 26.26 0.06
CA GLY A 83 11.22 26.96 1.28
C GLY A 83 11.70 26.03 2.41
N GLU A 84 12.27 24.87 2.09
CA GLU A 84 12.91 23.97 3.06
C GLU A 84 13.85 24.73 4.03
N GLY A 85 13.66 24.50 5.33
CA GLY A 85 14.43 25.14 6.41
C GLY A 85 13.91 26.51 6.86
N GLU A 86 12.94 27.10 6.13
CA GLU A 86 12.29 28.33 6.56
C GLU A 86 11.23 28.07 7.63
N SER A 87 11.01 29.08 8.48
CA SER A 87 9.88 29.06 9.40
C SER A 87 8.61 29.56 8.72
N VAL A 88 7.47 29.13 9.24
CA VAL A 88 6.14 29.44 8.73
C VAL A 88 5.47 30.40 9.70
N PRO A 89 4.86 31.51 9.24
CA PRO A 89 4.05 32.33 10.13
C PRO A 89 2.85 31.56 10.67
N PRO A 90 2.25 31.96 11.80
CA PRO A 90 1.02 31.35 12.31
C PRO A 90 -0.14 31.43 11.30
N ASN A 91 -1.07 30.46 11.35
CA ASN A 91 -2.30 30.44 10.54
C ASN A 91 -2.08 30.60 9.01
N THR A 92 -0.93 30.15 8.52
CA THR A 92 -0.49 30.34 7.15
C THR A 92 -0.74 29.08 6.34
N LYS A 93 -1.35 29.24 5.18
CA LYS A 93 -1.53 28.15 4.22
C LYS A 93 -0.23 27.89 3.49
N PHE A 94 0.15 26.62 3.37
CA PHE A 94 1.31 26.18 2.62
C PHE A 94 1.05 24.82 1.98
N ARG A 95 1.70 24.55 0.85
CA ARG A 95 1.70 23.23 0.22
C ARG A 95 2.95 22.45 0.62
N LYS A 96 2.76 21.22 1.06
CA LYS A 96 3.83 20.25 1.34
C LYS A 96 3.81 19.18 0.27
N SER A 97 4.97 18.88 -0.31
CA SER A 97 5.10 17.85 -1.32
C SER A 97 6.21 16.84 -0.97
N TRP A 98 6.05 15.62 -1.47
CA TRP A 98 7.02 14.54 -1.34
C TRP A 98 7.11 13.80 -2.66
N ARG A 99 8.32 13.45 -3.07
CA ARG A 99 8.51 12.47 -4.16
C ARG A 99 8.61 11.09 -3.55
N VAL A 100 7.74 10.20 -4.01
CA VAL A 100 7.66 8.82 -3.53
C VAL A 100 7.72 7.86 -4.72
N GLU A 101 8.25 6.67 -4.48
CA GLU A 101 8.35 5.60 -5.46
C GLU A 101 7.39 4.47 -5.07
N ASN A 102 6.71 3.87 -6.06
CA ASN A 102 6.17 2.53 -5.89
C ASN A 102 7.33 1.52 -5.95
N SER A 103 7.95 1.27 -4.80
CA SER A 103 9.07 0.33 -4.68
C SER A 103 8.66 -1.16 -4.81
N GLY A 104 7.37 -1.43 -5.08
CA GLY A 104 6.81 -2.76 -5.25
C GLY A 104 7.11 -3.38 -6.62
N THR A 105 6.47 -4.53 -6.87
CA THR A 105 6.53 -5.25 -8.17
C THR A 105 5.25 -5.09 -8.98
N GLU A 106 4.16 -4.64 -8.35
CA GLU A 106 2.85 -4.46 -8.95
C GLU A 106 2.43 -2.99 -8.88
N PRO A 107 1.54 -2.52 -9.78
CA PRO A 107 0.95 -1.20 -9.66
C PRO A 107 0.18 -1.05 -8.33
N TRP A 108 0.11 0.17 -7.79
CA TRP A 108 -0.78 0.43 -6.66
C TRP A 108 -2.24 0.18 -7.05
N PRO A 109 -3.03 -0.46 -6.17
CA PRO A 109 -4.43 -0.74 -6.45
C PRO A 109 -5.26 0.54 -6.47
N GLU A 110 -6.45 0.45 -7.06
CA GLU A 110 -7.40 1.55 -7.07
C GLU A 110 -7.86 1.93 -5.65
N GLY A 111 -8.11 3.22 -5.44
CA GLY A 111 -8.61 3.74 -4.17
C GLY A 111 -7.56 3.83 -3.06
N VAL A 112 -6.26 3.77 -3.39
CA VAL A 112 -5.21 4.16 -2.44
C VAL A 112 -5.27 5.65 -2.15
N CYS A 113 -4.91 6.02 -0.92
CA CYS A 113 -4.83 7.42 -0.51
C CYS A 113 -3.67 7.64 0.46
N LEU A 114 -3.19 8.87 0.52
CA LEU A 114 -2.31 9.34 1.58
C LEU A 114 -3.18 9.80 2.75
N ASN A 115 -2.97 9.22 3.94
CA ASN A 115 -3.82 9.47 5.10
C ASN A 115 -2.99 9.99 6.29
N TYR A 116 -3.48 11.04 6.95
CA TYR A 116 -2.94 11.53 8.21
C TYR A 116 -3.15 10.48 9.31
N THR A 117 -2.11 10.21 10.09
CA THR A 117 -2.11 9.14 11.09
C THR A 117 -2.02 9.66 12.52
N SER A 118 -1.14 10.63 12.79
CA SER A 118 -0.91 11.18 14.14
C SER A 118 -0.07 12.44 14.09
N GLY A 119 0.04 13.14 15.23
CA GLY A 119 0.74 14.41 15.35
C GLY A 119 -0.22 15.59 15.27
N GLU A 120 0.26 16.74 14.83
CA GLU A 120 -0.56 17.93 14.65
C GLU A 120 -1.37 17.84 13.35
N GLN A 121 -2.69 17.98 13.43
CA GLN A 121 -3.53 17.98 12.24
C GLN A 121 -3.54 19.38 11.62
N MET A 122 -2.66 19.60 10.65
CA MET A 122 -2.51 20.89 9.97
C MET A 122 -3.47 21.08 8.78
N GLY A 123 -4.22 20.06 8.37
CA GLY A 123 -5.10 20.11 7.20
C GLY A 123 -6.56 19.81 7.54
N GLU A 124 -7.50 20.44 6.80
CA GLU A 124 -8.91 20.07 6.83
C GLU A 124 -9.14 18.68 6.22
N CYS A 125 -8.38 18.37 5.16
CA CYS A 125 -8.42 17.08 4.50
C CYS A 125 -7.33 16.16 5.06
N ILE A 126 -7.75 15.11 5.76
CA ILE A 126 -6.85 14.08 6.33
C ILE A 126 -6.60 12.91 5.37
N ARG A 127 -7.22 12.91 4.19
CA ARG A 127 -7.14 11.84 3.18
C ARG A 127 -7.03 12.42 1.77
N VAL A 128 -5.89 12.21 1.13
CA VAL A 128 -5.66 12.68 -0.24
C VAL A 128 -5.62 11.48 -1.19
N PRO A 129 -6.56 11.37 -2.15
CA PRO A 129 -6.55 10.30 -3.14
C PRO A 129 -5.24 10.29 -3.92
N VAL A 130 -4.73 9.09 -4.19
CA VAL A 130 -3.49 8.90 -4.96
C VAL A 130 -3.82 8.03 -6.18
N PRO A 131 -3.36 8.38 -7.39
CA PRO A 131 -3.59 7.57 -8.57
C PRO A 131 -2.87 6.22 -8.48
N CYS A 132 -3.34 5.25 -9.27
CA CYS A 132 -2.65 3.98 -9.45
C CYS A 132 -1.28 4.24 -10.08
N LEU A 133 -0.21 3.97 -9.33
CA LEU A 133 1.16 4.18 -9.76
C LEU A 133 1.76 2.84 -10.21
N PRO A 134 2.29 2.72 -11.44
CA PRO A 134 2.96 1.51 -11.89
C PRO A 134 4.16 1.15 -11.00
N ALA A 135 4.58 -0.12 -11.05
CA ALA A 135 5.75 -0.57 -10.31
C ALA A 135 7.00 0.21 -10.74
N LYS A 136 7.82 0.61 -9.77
CA LYS A 136 9.07 1.37 -9.95
C LYS A 136 8.91 2.80 -10.51
N GLU A 137 7.69 3.29 -10.63
CA GLU A 137 7.44 4.68 -11.00
C GLU A 137 7.49 5.61 -9.79
N ILE A 138 7.80 6.88 -10.05
CA ILE A 138 7.89 7.95 -9.06
C ILE A 138 6.75 8.95 -9.29
N ILE A 139 6.12 9.39 -8.20
CA ILE A 139 5.11 10.45 -8.21
C ILE A 139 5.43 11.51 -7.15
N GLU A 140 4.99 12.74 -7.40
CA GLU A 140 4.94 13.78 -6.38
C GLU A 140 3.55 13.80 -5.72
N LEU A 141 3.52 13.53 -4.41
CA LEU A 141 2.33 13.68 -3.59
C LEU A 141 2.34 15.05 -2.94
N SER A 142 1.23 15.77 -2.99
CA SER A 142 1.10 17.10 -2.40
C SER A 142 -0.12 17.20 -1.49
N VAL A 143 0.02 17.92 -0.38
CA VAL A 143 -1.07 18.24 0.55
C VAL A 143 -1.07 19.73 0.87
N ASP A 144 -2.27 20.32 0.90
CA ASP A 144 -2.46 21.71 1.33
C ASP A 144 -2.73 21.74 2.83
N LEU A 145 -1.92 22.50 3.56
CA LEU A 145 -1.92 22.55 5.02
C LEU A 145 -2.00 24.00 5.50
N THR A 146 -2.37 24.18 6.76
CA THR A 146 -2.37 25.45 7.48
C THR A 146 -1.53 25.29 8.75
N SER A 147 -0.57 26.18 8.96
CA SER A 147 0.25 26.16 10.17
C SER A 147 -0.60 26.46 11.42
N PRO A 148 -0.27 25.86 12.58
CA PRO A 148 -0.90 26.19 13.85
C PRO A 148 -0.82 27.68 14.22
N SER A 149 -1.69 28.12 15.13
CA SER A 149 -1.64 29.47 15.69
C SER A 149 -0.51 29.66 16.69
N ASP A 150 -0.12 28.59 17.37
CA ASP A 150 0.91 28.61 18.40
C ASP A 150 2.32 28.55 17.78
N LEU A 151 3.28 29.23 18.41
CA LEU A 151 4.67 29.22 17.99
C LEU A 151 5.36 27.94 18.48
N GLY A 152 6.28 27.40 17.67
CA GLY A 152 7.04 26.21 18.04
C GLY A 152 7.25 25.24 16.87
N VAL A 153 7.80 24.07 17.18
CA VAL A 153 8.03 23.01 16.19
C VAL A 153 6.88 22.03 16.22
N PHE A 154 6.26 21.82 15.07
CA PHE A 154 5.13 20.91 14.92
C PHE A 154 5.45 19.82 13.91
N GLN A 155 4.87 18.65 14.14
CA GLN A 155 5.05 17.48 13.28
C GLN A 155 3.70 16.84 12.96
N SER A 156 3.51 16.45 11.70
CA SER A 156 2.34 15.70 11.23
C SER A 156 2.79 14.44 10.51
N LYS A 157 2.27 13.28 10.90
CA LYS A 157 2.63 11.98 10.32
C LYS A 157 1.60 11.53 9.30
N TRP A 158 2.07 11.10 8.14
CA TRP A 158 1.22 10.62 7.04
C TRP A 158 1.70 9.27 6.55
N ARG A 159 0.76 8.45 6.06
CA ARG A 159 1.07 7.13 5.52
C ARG A 159 0.07 6.75 4.43
N MET A 160 0.54 6.00 3.45
CA MET A 160 -0.32 5.44 2.42
C MET A 160 -1.28 4.41 3.03
N MET A 161 -2.52 4.41 2.56
CA MET A 161 -3.60 3.55 2.99
C MET A 161 -4.31 2.98 1.76
N THR A 162 -4.58 1.67 1.78
CA THR A 162 -5.40 0.98 0.78
C THR A 162 -6.89 1.27 0.98
N SER A 163 -7.71 0.98 -0.02
CA SER A 163 -9.17 1.12 0.07
C SER A 163 -9.83 0.29 1.19
N ASN A 164 -9.19 -0.81 1.61
CA ASN A 164 -9.62 -1.62 2.75
C ASN A 164 -9.12 -1.12 4.12
N GLY A 165 -8.43 0.02 4.17
CA GLY A 165 -7.96 0.64 5.42
C GLY A 165 -6.59 0.18 5.92
N SER A 166 -5.91 -0.71 5.20
CA SER A 166 -4.56 -1.16 5.58
C SER A 166 -3.50 -0.12 5.23
N PHE A 167 -2.61 0.17 6.17
CA PHE A 167 -1.49 1.08 5.93
C PHE A 167 -0.30 0.37 5.27
N PHE A 168 0.36 1.05 4.35
CA PHE A 168 1.54 0.51 3.65
C PHE A 168 2.62 1.56 3.39
N GLY A 169 3.81 1.10 3.03
CA GLY A 169 4.98 1.93 2.74
C GLY A 169 5.52 2.71 3.93
N ASP A 170 6.46 3.60 3.62
CA ASP A 170 7.14 4.48 4.57
C ASP A 170 6.18 5.48 5.23
N ILE A 171 6.54 5.90 6.45
CA ILE A 171 5.88 7.03 7.12
C ILE A 171 6.58 8.30 6.64
N ILE A 172 5.80 9.22 6.07
CA ILE A 172 6.28 10.53 5.64
C ILE A 172 5.80 11.61 6.61
N TRP A 173 6.57 12.69 6.69
CA TRP A 173 6.43 13.67 7.76
C TRP A 173 6.29 15.08 7.19
N VAL A 174 5.43 15.86 7.83
CA VAL A 174 5.47 17.32 7.78
C VAL A 174 6.15 17.75 9.07
N ILE A 175 7.25 18.50 8.97
CA ILE A 175 7.89 19.13 10.13
C ILE A 175 8.03 20.60 9.80
N ILE A 176 7.44 21.47 10.63
CA ILE A 176 7.51 22.92 10.46
C ILE A 176 7.92 23.58 11.76
N SER A 177 8.62 24.70 11.64
CA SER A 177 8.85 25.64 12.73
C SER A 177 7.94 26.84 12.51
N VAL A 178 7.01 27.09 13.43
CA VAL A 178 6.10 28.24 13.39
C VAL A 178 6.73 29.41 14.14
N SER A 179 6.95 30.53 13.44
CA SER A 179 7.55 31.75 14.01
C SER A 179 6.95 33.00 13.36
N ASP A 180 6.85 34.10 14.13
CA ASP A 180 6.34 35.38 13.61
C ASP A 180 7.19 35.97 12.46
N SER A 181 8.46 35.57 12.38
CA SER A 181 9.40 35.96 11.33
C SER A 181 9.48 34.96 10.17
N GLY A 182 8.49 34.08 10.02
CA GLY A 182 8.47 33.09 8.95
C GLY A 182 8.40 33.69 7.55
N THR A 183 9.15 33.12 6.61
CA THR A 183 9.24 33.59 5.22
C THR A 183 8.58 32.65 4.22
N LEU A 184 8.18 31.44 4.65
CA LEU A 184 7.67 30.39 3.75
C LEU A 184 6.55 30.88 2.82
N ALA A 185 5.59 31.65 3.34
CA ALA A 185 4.48 32.19 2.57
C ALA A 185 4.97 33.07 1.39
N VAL A 186 5.96 33.92 1.66
CA VAL A 186 6.54 34.82 0.66
C VAL A 186 7.32 34.01 -0.38
N THR A 187 8.12 33.04 0.05
CA THR A 187 8.88 32.16 -0.84
C THR A 187 7.97 31.38 -1.78
N GLN A 188 6.85 30.86 -1.27
CA GLN A 188 5.86 30.17 -2.10
C GLN A 188 5.18 31.10 -3.11
N GLN A 189 4.79 32.31 -2.69
CA GLN A 189 4.23 33.31 -3.60
C GLN A 189 5.20 33.72 -4.71
N LEU A 190 6.46 33.96 -4.36
CA LEU A 190 7.51 34.28 -5.33
C LEU A 190 7.75 33.14 -6.32
N HIS A 191 7.75 31.89 -5.85
CA HIS A 191 7.88 30.73 -6.72
C HIS A 191 6.70 30.63 -7.72
N GLN A 192 5.47 30.83 -7.25
CA GLN A 192 4.27 30.84 -8.11
C GLN A 192 4.31 31.94 -9.17
N LEU A 193 4.83 33.12 -8.85
CA LEU A 193 5.01 34.21 -9.81
C LEU A 193 6.04 33.85 -10.89
N SER A 194 7.16 33.23 -10.50
CA SER A 194 8.23 32.84 -11.43
C SER A 194 7.81 31.76 -12.43
N THR A 195 6.98 30.79 -12.00
CA THR A 195 6.46 29.75 -12.90
C THR A 195 5.38 30.29 -13.83
N SER A 196 4.62 31.29 -13.39
CA SER A 196 3.58 31.93 -14.22
C SER A 196 4.17 32.79 -15.35
N GLN A 197 5.26 33.53 -15.08
CA GLN A 197 5.95 34.32 -16.13
C GLN A 197 6.60 33.45 -17.20
N SER A 198 7.10 32.26 -16.84
CA SER A 198 7.77 31.36 -17.79
C SER A 198 6.83 30.76 -18.84
N ASN A 199 5.52 30.71 -18.58
CA ASN A 199 4.53 30.19 -19.51
C ASN A 199 4.06 31.23 -20.56
N ASP A 200 4.24 32.52 -20.32
CA ASP A 200 3.84 33.57 -21.26
C ASP A 200 4.87 33.80 -22.39
N ASP A 201 6.13 33.40 -22.19
CA ASP A 201 7.21 33.52 -23.19
C ASP A 201 7.22 32.39 -24.25
N GLN A 202 6.27 31.44 -24.22
CA GLN A 202 6.12 30.38 -25.23
C GLN A 202 4.92 30.55 -26.19
N MET A 203 4.23 31.69 -26.17
CA MET A 203 3.07 31.95 -27.05
C MET A 203 3.30 33.00 -28.16
N TRP A 204 4.51 33.07 -28.74
CA TRP A 204 4.76 33.82 -29.98
C TRP A 204 5.60 33.02 -30.98
#